data_AF-A0A9X0AM35-F1
#
_entry.id   AF-A0A9X0AM35-F1
#
_cell.length_a   1.000
_cell.length_b   1.000
_cell.length_c   1.000
_cell.angle_alpha   90.00
_cell.angle_beta   90.00
_cell.angle_gamma   90.00
#
_symmetry.space_group_name_H-M   'P 1'
#
loop_
_entity.id
_entity.type
_entity.pdbx_description
1 polymer ?
#
loop_
_entity_poly.entity_id
_entity_poly.type
_entity_poly.pdbx_seq_one_letter_code
_entity_poly.pdbx_strand_id
1 'polypeptide(L)'
;MHMQQFLVTAVCLATTTLSIPLDGRGSSTSPANAKVTLAGAFTSGAGNKDPRSTINTGVGKGTDTYKCYYGGWQSFPPSSKWVSFEDMWNKSITYLKESCANTGAFGSGDSSTQIEDMYNSILAVATASLVDPRFIFATILQESGGCVNIDTSTNPDPSQPDNPGLMQSVGGVKFVGNSASASAQASSIHQMIVDGTQGTTQGDGLVQCINQFGNIYEAARYYNSGEVDKSNLNDAEGATASYVNDIANRMTGWLNAEQTFDSCHK
;
A
#
# COMPACT_ATOMS: atom_id res chain seq x y z
N MET A 1 -34.92 0.92 -39.71
CA MET A 1 -34.23 0.71 -38.42
C MET A 1 -33.60 -0.67 -38.45
N HIS A 2 -32.28 -0.73 -38.35
CA HIS A 2 -31.36 -1.87 -38.14
C HIS A 2 -30.11 -1.69 -39.03
N MET A 3 -29.17 -0.88 -38.52
CA MET A 3 -27.78 -0.87 -38.95
C MET A 3 -27.11 -2.15 -38.44
N GLN A 4 -26.58 -2.97 -39.33
CA GLN A 4 -25.65 -4.04 -38.98
C GLN A 4 -24.23 -3.51 -39.15
N GLN A 5 -23.48 -3.54 -38.04
CA GLN A 5 -22.13 -3.01 -37.90
C GLN A 5 -21.11 -3.92 -38.60
N PHE A 6 -20.11 -3.28 -39.22
CA PHE A 6 -18.93 -3.91 -39.77
C PHE A 6 -18.02 -4.41 -38.64
N LEU A 7 -17.61 -5.69 -38.74
CA LEU A 7 -16.57 -6.29 -37.91
C LEU A 7 -15.20 -5.77 -38.40
N VAL A 8 -14.47 -5.05 -37.55
CA VAL A 8 -13.05 -4.73 -37.79
C VAL A 8 -12.23 -5.66 -36.91
N THR A 9 -11.64 -6.68 -37.52
CA THR A 9 -10.62 -7.55 -36.93
C THR A 9 -9.34 -6.75 -36.69
N ALA A 10 -9.02 -6.49 -35.42
CA ALA A 10 -7.71 -5.98 -35.01
C ALA A 10 -6.72 -7.15 -34.93
N VAL A 11 -5.66 -7.08 -35.74
CA VAL A 11 -4.53 -8.01 -35.72
C VAL A 11 -3.60 -7.58 -34.58
N CYS A 12 -3.58 -8.33 -33.49
CA CYS A 12 -2.55 -8.18 -32.45
C CYS A 12 -1.22 -8.70 -32.98
N LEU A 13 -0.28 -7.80 -33.26
CA LEU A 13 1.14 -8.16 -33.38
C LEU A 13 1.66 -8.51 -31.98
N ALA A 14 1.93 -9.79 -31.76
CA ALA A 14 2.63 -10.25 -30.57
C ALA A 14 4.11 -9.82 -30.65
N THR A 15 4.47 -8.75 -29.94
CA THR A 15 5.87 -8.49 -29.56
C THR A 15 6.21 -9.42 -28.40
N THR A 16 7.09 -10.38 -28.64
CA THR A 16 7.66 -11.24 -27.60
C THR A 16 8.57 -10.41 -26.69
N THR A 17 8.04 -9.91 -25.58
CA THR A 17 8.85 -9.50 -24.43
C THR A 17 9.29 -10.77 -23.70
N LEU A 18 10.57 -10.86 -23.35
CA LEU A 18 11.06 -11.93 -22.48
C LEU A 18 10.46 -11.72 -21.08
N SER A 19 9.32 -12.34 -20.81
CA SER A 19 8.85 -12.58 -19.45
C SER A 19 9.84 -13.57 -18.82
N ILE A 20 10.62 -13.12 -17.84
CA ILE A 20 11.37 -14.04 -16.99
C ILE A 20 10.32 -14.79 -16.16
N PRO A 21 10.21 -16.12 -16.25
CA PRO A 21 9.21 -16.87 -15.48
C PRO A 21 9.50 -16.73 -13.97
N LEU A 22 8.42 -16.58 -13.20
CA LEU A 22 8.38 -16.49 -11.72
C LEU A 22 8.85 -17.77 -10.98
N ASP A 23 9.46 -18.74 -11.66
CA ASP A 23 9.79 -20.07 -11.12
C ASP A 23 11.11 -20.15 -10.32
N GLY A 24 11.60 -19.01 -9.82
CA GLY A 24 12.84 -18.93 -9.06
C GLY A 24 12.70 -18.91 -7.53
N ARG A 25 11.48 -18.85 -6.98
CA ARG A 25 11.29 -18.81 -5.52
C ARG A 25 11.34 -20.21 -4.95
N GLY A 26 12.54 -20.63 -4.55
CA GLY A 26 12.72 -21.76 -3.65
C GLY A 26 11.75 -21.64 -2.48
N SER A 27 11.14 -22.77 -2.11
CA SER A 27 10.16 -22.93 -1.02
C SER A 27 10.68 -22.31 0.28
N SER A 28 10.43 -21.02 0.50
CA SER A 28 10.68 -20.34 1.76
C SER A 28 9.34 -20.17 2.46
N THR A 29 9.23 -20.87 3.58
CA THR A 29 8.22 -20.76 4.64
C THR A 29 7.49 -19.41 4.69
N SER A 30 6.15 -19.47 4.72
CA SER A 30 5.18 -18.43 5.14
C SER A 30 5.78 -17.08 5.61
N PRO A 31 5.44 -15.93 4.98
CA PRO A 31 6.19 -14.69 5.20
C PRO A 31 5.94 -13.95 6.51
N ALA A 32 5.18 -14.48 7.47
CA ALA A 32 4.85 -13.81 8.75
C ALA A 32 6.05 -13.40 9.62
N ASN A 33 7.29 -13.58 9.14
CA ASN A 33 8.53 -13.15 9.78
C ASN A 33 9.52 -12.47 8.82
N ALA A 34 9.09 -12.11 7.60
CA ALA A 34 9.95 -11.46 6.61
C ALA A 34 10.43 -10.10 7.14
N LYS A 35 11.69 -9.75 6.81
CA LYS A 35 12.32 -8.50 7.23
C LYS A 35 13.03 -7.81 6.07
N VAL A 36 13.14 -6.49 6.15
CA VAL A 36 14.02 -5.71 5.28
C VAL A 36 15.47 -6.08 5.58
N THR A 37 16.21 -6.47 4.54
CA THR A 37 17.61 -6.90 4.60
C THR A 37 18.52 -6.08 3.69
N LEU A 38 17.96 -5.44 2.65
CA LEU A 38 18.74 -4.64 1.72
C LEU A 38 19.33 -3.39 2.39
N ALA A 39 20.66 -3.28 2.42
CA ALA A 39 21.36 -2.18 3.09
C ALA A 39 20.92 -0.79 2.60
N GLY A 40 20.70 -0.64 1.28
CA GLY A 40 20.26 0.61 0.67
C GLY A 40 18.89 1.09 1.16
N ALA A 41 18.02 0.17 1.59
CA ALA A 41 16.70 0.52 2.14
C ALA A 41 16.81 1.31 3.44
N PHE A 42 17.80 1.03 4.28
CA PHE A 42 18.02 1.76 5.52
C PHE A 42 18.58 3.17 5.27
N THR A 43 19.28 3.38 4.16
CA THR A 43 19.76 4.71 3.75
C THR A 43 18.65 5.56 3.15
N SER A 44 17.76 4.96 2.35
CA SER A 44 16.62 5.68 1.76
C SER A 44 15.52 6.00 2.78
N GLY A 45 15.48 5.26 3.89
CA GLY A 45 14.44 5.33 4.93
C GLY A 45 13.29 4.34 4.70
N ALA A 46 13.32 3.53 3.65
CA ALA A 46 12.33 2.47 3.45
C ALA A 46 12.43 1.36 4.52
N GLY A 47 13.67 1.04 4.91
CA GLY A 47 13.96 0.19 6.06
C GLY A 47 14.29 1.02 7.30
N ASN A 48 13.84 0.59 8.47
CA ASN A 48 14.13 1.24 9.75
C ASN A 48 14.50 0.21 10.82
N LYS A 49 15.70 0.34 11.40
CA LYS A 49 16.19 -0.55 12.48
C LYS A 49 15.58 -0.22 13.85
N ASP A 50 15.04 0.98 14.00
CA ASP A 50 14.28 1.41 15.16
C ASP A 50 13.00 2.12 14.70
N PRO A 51 11.97 1.40 14.24
CA PRO A 51 10.71 1.98 13.78
C PRO A 51 10.02 2.89 14.80
N ARG A 52 10.30 2.75 16.10
CA ARG A 52 9.74 3.65 17.13
C ARG A 52 10.38 5.03 17.09
N SER A 53 11.58 5.18 16.54
CA SER A 53 12.26 6.47 16.39
C SER A 53 11.47 7.46 15.50
N THR A 54 10.62 6.97 14.58
CA THR A 54 9.84 7.82 13.67
C THR A 54 8.49 8.24 14.23
N ILE A 55 8.12 7.80 15.45
CA ILE A 55 6.84 8.18 16.08
C ILE A 55 6.75 9.71 16.17
N ASN A 56 7.76 10.35 16.77
CA ASN A 56 7.81 11.80 16.98
C ASN A 56 8.87 12.52 16.13
N THR A 57 9.54 11.81 15.20
CA THR A 57 10.61 12.36 14.37
C THR A 57 10.14 12.49 12.92
N GLY A 58 10.31 13.67 12.35
CA GLY A 58 9.94 14.01 10.97
C GLY A 58 9.97 15.52 10.76
N VAL A 59 9.38 16.00 9.66
CA VAL A 59 9.25 17.45 9.39
C VAL A 59 8.04 18.10 10.07
N GLY A 60 7.54 17.49 11.15
CA GLY A 60 6.26 17.83 11.78
C GLY A 60 5.07 17.37 10.93
N LYS A 61 3.93 18.08 11.04
CA LYS A 61 2.66 17.74 10.37
C LYS A 61 2.63 17.83 8.84
N GLY A 62 3.69 18.35 8.23
CA GLY A 62 3.73 18.59 6.78
C GLY A 62 2.68 19.60 6.32
N THR A 63 2.27 19.48 5.06
CA THR A 63 1.29 20.36 4.42
C THR A 63 0.20 19.54 3.75
N ASP A 64 -1.06 19.91 3.95
CA ASP A 64 -2.21 19.29 3.28
C ASP A 64 -2.34 19.83 1.86
N THR A 65 -1.39 19.48 1.00
CA THR A 65 -1.33 19.89 -0.39
C THR A 65 -0.84 18.73 -1.22
N TYR A 66 -1.34 18.63 -2.45
CA TYR A 66 -0.87 17.65 -3.41
C TYR A 66 0.23 18.22 -4.29
N LYS A 67 1.34 17.50 -4.42
CA LYS A 67 2.45 17.83 -5.31
C LYS A 67 2.62 16.73 -6.34
N CYS A 68 2.74 17.12 -7.60
CA CYS A 68 2.98 16.21 -8.70
C CYS A 68 4.48 15.90 -8.84
N TYR A 69 4.81 14.62 -8.70
CA TYR A 69 6.15 14.06 -8.91
C TYR A 69 6.17 13.26 -10.21
N TYR A 70 7.31 13.28 -10.91
CA TYR A 70 7.49 12.65 -12.22
C TYR A 70 8.88 12.03 -12.36
N GLY A 71 8.99 11.02 -13.21
CA GLY A 71 10.24 10.33 -13.49
C GLY A 71 10.51 9.16 -12.53
N GLY A 72 11.79 8.87 -12.32
CA GLY A 72 12.24 7.86 -11.36
C GLY A 72 12.15 8.30 -9.90
N TRP A 73 12.41 7.38 -8.97
CA TRP A 73 12.22 7.58 -7.53
C TRP A 73 13.03 8.74 -6.95
N GLN A 74 14.15 9.14 -7.57
CA GLN A 74 14.99 10.25 -7.11
C GLN A 74 14.28 11.61 -7.19
N SER A 75 13.22 11.72 -8.00
CA SER A 75 12.39 12.93 -8.10
C SER A 75 11.36 13.06 -6.97
N PHE A 76 11.16 11.99 -6.19
CA PHE A 76 10.19 11.92 -5.09
C PHE A 76 10.85 12.35 -3.76
N PRO A 77 10.07 12.75 -2.74
CA PRO A 77 10.64 13.37 -1.55
C PRO A 77 11.49 12.38 -0.74
N PRO A 78 12.75 12.69 -0.37
CA PRO A 78 13.55 11.79 0.45
C PRO A 78 12.99 11.70 1.88
N SER A 79 13.42 10.71 2.65
CA SER A 79 12.94 10.47 4.02
C SER A 79 13.10 11.65 4.99
N SER A 80 14.05 12.54 4.73
CA SER A 80 14.23 13.80 5.45
C SER A 80 13.10 14.82 5.23
N LYS A 81 12.16 14.55 4.31
CA LYS A 81 10.96 15.35 4.05
C LYS A 81 9.68 14.70 4.57
N TRP A 82 9.75 13.49 5.11
CA TRP A 82 8.56 12.80 5.58
C TRP A 82 8.11 13.31 6.95
N VAL A 83 6.80 13.33 7.16
CA VAL A 83 6.18 13.71 8.44
C VAL A 83 6.51 12.68 9.53
N SER A 84 6.22 12.98 10.79
CA SER A 84 6.28 11.97 11.85
C SER A 84 5.11 10.99 11.72
N PHE A 85 5.25 9.75 12.23
CA PHE A 85 4.13 8.80 12.21
C PHE A 85 2.96 9.31 13.06
N GLU A 86 3.24 9.93 14.20
CA GLU A 86 2.22 10.48 15.09
C GLU A 86 1.43 11.62 14.43
N ASP A 87 2.10 12.53 13.70
CA ASP A 87 1.41 13.59 12.96
C ASP A 87 0.54 13.03 11.82
N MET A 88 1.06 12.03 11.09
CA MET A 88 0.34 11.35 10.01
C MET A 88 -0.92 10.65 10.54
N TRP A 89 -0.78 9.97 11.67
CA TRP A 89 -1.87 9.25 12.34
C TRP A 89 -2.93 10.21 12.87
N ASN A 90 -2.53 11.20 13.66
CA ASN A 90 -3.46 12.15 14.29
C ASN A 90 -4.28 12.94 13.27
N LYS A 91 -3.66 13.29 12.13
CA LYS A 91 -4.37 13.93 11.02
C LYS A 91 -5.46 13.02 10.42
N SER A 92 -5.28 11.71 10.49
CA SER A 92 -6.13 10.71 9.85
C SER A 92 -7.27 10.19 10.73
N ILE A 93 -7.26 10.43 12.05
CA ILE A 93 -8.25 9.85 12.99
C ILE A 93 -9.70 10.11 12.57
N THR A 94 -10.05 11.35 12.18
CA THR A 94 -11.42 11.66 11.76
C THR A 94 -11.78 10.91 10.49
N TYR A 95 -10.85 10.82 9.53
CA TYR A 95 -11.05 10.08 8.30
C TYR A 95 -11.24 8.58 8.56
N LEU A 96 -10.46 7.97 9.46
CA LEU A 96 -10.59 6.57 9.84
C LEU A 96 -11.96 6.24 10.47
N LYS A 97 -12.53 7.16 11.25
CA LYS A 97 -13.88 7.00 11.81
C LYS A 97 -14.98 6.98 10.76
N GLU A 98 -14.69 7.38 9.53
CA GLU A 98 -15.63 7.45 8.40
C GLU A 98 -15.21 6.55 7.23
N SER A 99 -14.05 5.88 7.33
CA SER A 99 -13.37 5.14 6.25
C SER A 99 -14.28 4.10 5.58
N CYS A 100 -14.97 3.29 6.38
CA CYS A 100 -15.85 2.24 5.86
C CYS A 100 -17.14 2.77 5.24
N ALA A 101 -17.60 3.96 5.62
CA ALA A 101 -18.77 4.56 5.00
C ALA A 101 -18.46 5.12 3.60
N ASN A 102 -17.23 5.59 3.39
CA ASN A 102 -16.81 6.30 2.17
C ASN A 102 -16.21 5.37 1.09
N THR A 103 -16.05 4.09 1.37
CA THR A 103 -15.41 3.11 0.47
C THR A 103 -16.38 2.08 -0.11
N GLY A 104 -17.69 2.23 0.14
CA GLY A 104 -18.72 1.27 -0.28
C GLY A 104 -18.78 0.02 0.60
N ALA A 105 -17.94 -0.07 1.64
CA ALA A 105 -17.86 -1.17 2.58
C ALA A 105 -19.03 -1.18 3.60
N PHE A 106 -19.16 -2.29 4.35
CA PHE A 106 -20.22 -2.46 5.34
C PHE A 106 -19.92 -1.70 6.65
N GLY A 107 -20.61 -0.58 6.90
CA GLY A 107 -20.73 0.04 8.23
C GLY A 107 -20.54 1.55 8.27
N SER A 108 -20.64 2.13 9.47
CA SER A 108 -20.52 3.59 9.71
C SER A 108 -19.08 4.09 9.90
N GLY A 109 -18.06 3.27 9.58
CA GLY A 109 -16.65 3.53 9.87
C GLY A 109 -16.08 2.71 11.04
N ASP A 110 -14.78 2.85 11.30
CA ASP A 110 -14.07 2.07 12.32
C ASP A 110 -14.36 2.58 13.74
N SER A 111 -14.56 1.67 14.69
CA SER A 111 -14.67 2.02 16.11
C SER A 111 -13.33 2.53 16.66
N SER A 112 -13.36 3.29 17.77
CA SER A 112 -12.12 3.79 18.39
C SER A 112 -11.17 2.67 18.82
N THR A 113 -11.69 1.52 19.24
CA THR A 113 -10.90 0.32 19.56
C THR A 113 -10.23 -0.27 18.32
N GLN A 114 -10.94 -0.38 17.19
CA GLN A 114 -10.37 -0.89 15.93
C GLN A 114 -9.27 0.04 15.39
N ILE A 115 -9.47 1.37 15.52
CA ILE A 115 -8.45 2.37 15.17
C ILE A 115 -7.20 2.20 16.05
N GLU A 116 -7.36 2.04 17.37
CA GLU A 116 -6.25 1.80 18.28
C GLU A 116 -5.52 0.47 18.00
N ASP A 117 -6.26 -0.61 17.73
CA ASP A 117 -5.72 -1.92 17.36
C ASP A 117 -4.87 -1.83 16.07
N MET A 118 -5.31 -1.01 15.10
CA MET A 118 -4.58 -0.74 13.87
C MET A 118 -3.27 0.02 14.15
N TYR A 119 -3.30 1.10 14.94
CA TYR A 119 -2.09 1.85 15.34
C TYR A 119 -1.04 0.91 15.97
N ASN A 120 -1.49 0.12 16.96
CA ASN A 120 -0.63 -0.81 17.68
C ASN A 120 -0.06 -1.89 16.76
N SER A 121 -0.89 -2.40 15.85
CA SER A 121 -0.48 -3.40 14.87
C SER A 121 0.55 -2.86 13.87
N ILE A 122 0.38 -1.65 13.36
CA ILE A 122 1.36 -1.00 12.48
C ILE A 122 2.72 -0.92 13.17
N LEU A 123 2.77 -0.42 14.42
CA LEU A 123 4.03 -0.31 15.15
C LEU A 123 4.67 -1.68 15.47
N ALA A 124 3.86 -2.69 15.81
CA ALA A 124 4.32 -4.04 16.06
C ALA A 124 4.92 -4.68 14.80
N VAL A 125 4.20 -4.61 13.67
CA VAL A 125 4.65 -5.20 12.40
C VAL A 125 5.83 -4.42 11.82
N ALA A 126 5.86 -3.09 11.95
CA ALA A 126 7.03 -2.27 11.59
C ALA A 126 8.27 -2.74 12.35
N THR A 127 8.15 -2.93 13.67
CA THR A 127 9.24 -3.44 14.52
C THR A 127 9.69 -4.84 14.09
N ALA A 128 8.75 -5.73 13.77
CA ALA A 128 9.07 -7.09 13.36
C ALA A 128 9.76 -7.15 11.99
N SER A 129 9.28 -6.35 11.03
CA SER A 129 9.66 -6.38 9.62
C SER A 129 10.78 -5.41 9.24
N LEU A 130 11.08 -4.44 10.11
CA LEU A 130 11.99 -3.32 9.84
C LEU A 130 11.52 -2.41 8.70
N VAL A 131 10.23 -2.37 8.39
CA VAL A 131 9.63 -1.40 7.46
C VAL A 131 9.29 -0.11 8.20
N ASP A 132 9.43 1.04 7.56
CA ASP A 132 9.00 2.32 8.14
C ASP A 132 7.48 2.35 8.38
N PRO A 133 7.00 2.66 9.62
CA PRO A 133 5.58 2.59 9.95
C PRO A 133 4.73 3.59 9.18
N ARG A 134 5.32 4.71 8.72
CA ARG A 134 4.63 5.70 7.89
C ARG A 134 4.30 5.10 6.52
N PHE A 135 5.19 4.28 5.96
CA PHE A 135 4.93 3.63 4.68
C PHE A 135 3.85 2.56 4.79
N ILE A 136 3.87 1.74 5.85
CA ILE A 136 2.78 0.77 6.13
C ILE A 136 1.44 1.51 6.19
N PHE A 137 1.37 2.61 6.93
CA PHE A 137 0.13 3.37 7.06
C PHE A 137 -0.29 4.08 5.78
N ALA A 138 0.66 4.64 5.01
CA ALA A 138 0.38 5.22 3.70
C ALA A 138 -0.25 4.20 2.74
N THR A 139 0.25 2.95 2.75
CA THR A 139 -0.32 1.84 1.97
C THR A 139 -1.72 1.48 2.47
N ILE A 140 -1.96 1.37 3.78
CA ILE A 140 -3.31 1.13 4.32
C ILE A 140 -4.31 2.20 3.83
N LEU A 141 -3.93 3.48 3.89
CA LEU A 141 -4.77 4.57 3.41
C LEU A 141 -4.99 4.52 1.88
N GLN A 142 -4.02 4.02 1.13
CA GLN A 142 -4.13 3.86 -0.32
C GLN A 142 -5.04 2.69 -0.71
N GLU A 143 -4.95 1.56 -0.01
CA GLU A 143 -5.63 0.32 -0.36
C GLU A 143 -7.07 0.25 0.15
N SER A 144 -7.34 0.81 1.34
CA SER A 144 -8.65 0.65 1.99
C SER A 144 -9.21 1.93 2.59
N GLY A 145 -8.50 3.07 2.46
CA GLY A 145 -8.81 4.26 3.25
C GLY A 145 -8.69 4.04 4.76
N GLY A 146 -8.08 2.92 5.19
CA GLY A 146 -8.06 2.47 6.58
C GLY A 146 -9.28 1.69 7.04
N CYS A 147 -10.28 1.41 6.20
CA CYS A 147 -11.44 0.65 6.62
C CYS A 147 -11.07 -0.81 6.95
N VAL A 148 -11.24 -1.24 8.21
CA VAL A 148 -10.91 -2.61 8.61
C VAL A 148 -11.81 -3.63 7.91
N ASN A 149 -13.03 -3.24 7.57
CA ASN A 149 -14.06 -4.09 6.98
C ASN A 149 -14.24 -3.85 5.46
N ILE A 150 -13.19 -3.40 4.78
CA ILE A 150 -13.20 -3.12 3.34
C ILE A 150 -13.55 -4.37 2.54
N ASP A 151 -14.26 -4.18 1.43
CA ASP A 151 -14.52 -5.28 0.50
C ASP A 151 -13.22 -5.81 -0.12
N THR A 152 -13.27 -7.07 -0.54
CA THR A 152 -12.13 -7.72 -1.18
C THR A 152 -12.03 -7.28 -2.63
N SER A 153 -10.87 -6.78 -3.05
CA SER A 153 -10.59 -6.56 -4.47
C SER A 153 -10.46 -7.90 -5.18
N THR A 154 -11.23 -8.07 -6.25
CA THR A 154 -11.25 -9.31 -7.02
C THR A 154 -10.21 -9.27 -8.13
N ASN A 155 -9.48 -10.36 -8.32
CA ASN A 155 -8.54 -10.45 -9.43
C ASN A 155 -9.28 -10.75 -10.74
N PRO A 156 -8.96 -10.04 -11.84
CA PRO A 156 -9.60 -10.29 -13.12
C PRO A 156 -9.21 -11.64 -13.73
N ASP A 157 -8.05 -12.17 -13.34
CA ASP A 157 -7.65 -13.55 -13.61
C ASP A 157 -8.17 -14.46 -12.48
N PRO A 158 -9.17 -15.32 -12.74
CA PRO A 158 -9.75 -16.17 -11.71
C PRO A 158 -8.80 -17.29 -11.22
N SER A 159 -7.64 -17.46 -11.86
CA SER A 159 -6.59 -18.36 -11.37
C SER A 159 -5.72 -17.74 -10.27
N GLN A 160 -5.79 -16.42 -10.09
CA GLN A 160 -5.08 -15.70 -9.04
C GLN A 160 -5.96 -15.51 -7.79
N PRO A 161 -5.40 -15.57 -6.58
CA PRO A 161 -6.16 -15.37 -5.33
C PRO A 161 -6.58 -13.91 -5.20
N ASP A 162 -7.79 -13.64 -4.72
CA ASP A 162 -8.25 -12.28 -4.45
C ASP A 162 -7.42 -11.56 -3.35
N ASN A 163 -7.65 -10.24 -3.22
CA ASN A 163 -6.83 -9.32 -2.45
C ASN A 163 -7.62 -8.71 -1.27
N PRO A 164 -7.79 -9.40 -0.13
CA PRO A 164 -8.60 -8.90 0.99
C PRO A 164 -7.82 -8.02 1.98
N GLY A 165 -8.59 -7.38 2.87
CA GLY A 165 -8.10 -6.76 4.10
C GLY A 165 -7.56 -5.34 3.95
N LEU A 166 -7.03 -4.79 5.05
CA LEU A 166 -6.59 -3.38 5.15
C LEU A 166 -5.58 -2.94 4.09
N MET A 167 -4.73 -3.88 3.66
CA MET A 167 -3.69 -3.64 2.66
C MET A 167 -3.97 -4.36 1.34
N GLN A 168 -5.19 -4.90 1.14
CA GLN A 168 -5.62 -5.62 -0.07
C GLN A 168 -4.55 -6.62 -0.57
N SER A 169 -4.12 -7.50 0.32
CA SER A 169 -2.94 -8.34 0.11
C SER A 169 -3.32 -9.63 -0.59
N VAL A 170 -2.55 -10.03 -1.62
CA VAL A 170 -2.82 -11.25 -2.40
C VAL A 170 -2.95 -12.47 -1.50
N GLY A 171 -4.13 -13.07 -1.47
CA GLY A 171 -4.40 -14.26 -0.64
C GLY A 171 -4.28 -14.02 0.87
N GLY A 172 -4.45 -12.78 1.32
CA GLY A 172 -4.44 -12.41 2.73
C GLY A 172 -5.71 -12.78 3.48
N VAL A 173 -5.80 -12.37 4.74
CA VAL A 173 -7.01 -12.49 5.56
C VAL A 173 -7.92 -11.26 5.47
N LYS A 174 -9.16 -11.41 5.94
CA LYS A 174 -10.12 -10.32 6.11
C LYS A 174 -10.45 -10.10 7.59
N PHE A 175 -11.08 -8.97 7.87
CA PHE A 175 -11.63 -8.70 9.19
C PHE A 175 -12.73 -9.71 9.56
N VAL A 176 -12.73 -10.14 10.82
CA VAL A 176 -13.64 -11.20 11.32
C VAL A 176 -15.07 -10.70 11.57
N GLY A 177 -15.30 -9.39 11.45
CA GLY A 177 -16.61 -8.77 11.61
C GLY A 177 -16.90 -8.29 13.04
N ASN A 178 -17.82 -7.32 13.14
CA ASN A 178 -18.15 -6.62 14.39
C ASN A 178 -18.84 -7.50 15.45
N SER A 179 -19.36 -8.67 15.08
CA SER A 179 -19.96 -9.64 16.02
C SER A 179 -18.92 -10.52 16.73
N ALA A 180 -17.66 -10.53 16.27
CA ALA A 180 -16.59 -11.28 16.91
C ALA A 180 -16.12 -10.62 18.21
N SER A 181 -15.43 -11.37 19.08
CA SER A 181 -14.84 -10.80 20.30
C SER A 181 -13.81 -9.71 19.97
N ALA A 182 -13.61 -8.75 20.88
CA ALA A 182 -12.59 -7.71 20.72
C ALA A 182 -11.19 -8.29 20.43
N SER A 183 -10.81 -9.37 21.13
CA SER A 183 -9.53 -10.04 20.90
C SER A 183 -9.39 -10.66 19.50
N ALA A 184 -10.49 -11.19 18.94
CA ALA A 184 -10.51 -11.75 17.60
C ALA A 184 -10.45 -10.63 16.54
N GLN A 185 -11.15 -9.52 16.78
CA GLN A 185 -11.07 -8.32 15.94
C GLN A 185 -9.64 -7.79 15.87
N ALA A 186 -9.01 -7.53 17.02
CA ALA A 186 -7.62 -7.09 17.12
C ALA A 186 -6.65 -8.05 16.41
N SER A 187 -6.81 -9.35 16.60
CA SER A 187 -5.96 -10.37 15.95
C SER A 187 -6.12 -10.36 14.43
N SER A 188 -7.34 -10.17 13.92
CA SER A 188 -7.56 -10.09 12.48
C SER A 188 -7.00 -8.81 11.86
N ILE A 189 -7.10 -7.66 12.56
CA ILE A 189 -6.48 -6.39 12.15
C ILE A 189 -4.96 -6.54 12.08
N HIS A 190 -4.36 -7.14 13.10
CA HIS A 190 -2.94 -7.44 13.12
C HIS A 190 -2.52 -8.30 11.93
N GLN A 191 -3.24 -9.40 11.67
CA GLN A 191 -2.90 -10.32 10.60
C GLN A 191 -3.05 -9.68 9.21
N MET A 192 -4.06 -8.83 8.97
CA MET A 192 -4.18 -8.09 7.70
C MET A 192 -2.95 -7.20 7.44
N ILE A 193 -2.37 -6.61 8.49
CA ILE A 193 -1.17 -5.75 8.38
C ILE A 193 0.09 -6.61 8.21
N VAL A 194 0.16 -7.78 8.86
CA VAL A 194 1.23 -8.77 8.63
C VAL A 194 1.23 -9.22 7.17
N ASP A 195 0.07 -9.57 6.62
CA ASP A 195 -0.07 -10.06 5.24
C ASP A 195 0.41 -9.01 4.23
N GLY A 196 0.01 -7.74 4.39
CA GLY A 196 0.45 -6.68 3.47
C GLY A 196 1.88 -6.21 3.66
N THR A 197 2.40 -6.25 4.89
CA THR A 197 3.76 -5.78 5.16
C THR A 197 4.79 -6.86 4.87
N GLN A 198 4.55 -8.07 5.36
CA GLN A 198 5.51 -9.16 5.31
C GLN A 198 5.22 -10.15 4.19
N GLY A 199 4.01 -10.14 3.60
CA GLY A 199 3.59 -10.98 2.49
C GLY A 199 2.78 -12.19 2.94
N THR A 200 2.23 -12.90 1.96
CA THR A 200 1.52 -14.18 2.16
C THR A 200 2.25 -15.31 1.44
N THR A 201 1.80 -16.54 1.59
CA THR A 201 2.34 -17.64 0.77
C THR A 201 2.02 -17.50 -0.72
N GLN A 202 1.15 -16.56 -1.09
CA GLN A 202 0.63 -16.38 -2.44
C GLN A 202 1.06 -15.06 -3.09
N GLY A 203 1.59 -14.10 -2.32
CA GLY A 203 2.06 -12.83 -2.87
C GLY A 203 2.97 -12.05 -1.94
N ASP A 204 3.59 -11.04 -2.53
CA ASP A 204 4.55 -10.18 -1.85
C ASP A 204 3.89 -9.17 -0.92
N GLY A 205 4.59 -8.87 0.17
CA GLY A 205 4.34 -7.71 0.99
C GLY A 205 5.36 -6.60 0.73
N LEU A 206 5.23 -5.50 1.47
CA LEU A 206 6.16 -4.37 1.42
C LEU A 206 7.63 -4.79 1.62
N VAL A 207 7.91 -5.78 2.48
CA VAL A 207 9.27 -6.26 2.73
C VAL A 207 9.95 -6.75 1.45
N GLN A 208 9.27 -7.57 0.65
CA GLN A 208 9.81 -8.12 -0.59
C GLN A 208 10.03 -7.00 -1.61
N CYS A 209 9.05 -6.11 -1.75
CA CYS A 209 9.15 -4.93 -2.60
C CYS A 209 10.37 -4.06 -2.21
N ILE A 210 10.54 -3.76 -0.93
CA ILE A 210 11.66 -2.95 -0.41
C ILE A 210 12.99 -3.68 -0.62
N ASN A 211 13.05 -4.98 -0.40
CA ASN A 211 14.28 -5.75 -0.61
C ASN A 211 14.68 -5.82 -2.09
N GLN A 212 13.72 -5.66 -3.01
CA GLN A 212 13.98 -5.62 -4.45
C GLN A 212 14.48 -4.25 -4.93
N PHE A 213 13.90 -3.14 -4.42
CA PHE A 213 14.17 -1.80 -4.98
C PHE A 213 14.93 -0.85 -4.04
N GLY A 214 14.88 -1.09 -2.73
CA GLY A 214 15.61 -0.29 -1.74
C GLY A 214 15.04 1.10 -1.46
N ASN A 215 13.86 1.45 -1.97
CA ASN A 215 13.14 2.69 -1.66
C ASN A 215 11.62 2.45 -1.69
N ILE A 216 10.85 3.33 -1.06
CA ILE A 216 9.39 3.16 -0.94
C ILE A 216 8.65 3.40 -2.26
N TYR A 217 9.21 4.14 -3.22
CA TYR A 217 8.47 4.59 -4.40
C TYR A 217 8.40 3.52 -5.49
N GLU A 218 9.54 2.92 -5.83
CA GLU A 218 9.55 1.72 -6.68
C GLU A 218 8.87 0.54 -5.97
N ALA A 219 9.04 0.39 -4.65
CA ALA A 219 8.34 -0.64 -3.88
C ALA A 219 6.82 -0.46 -3.89
N ALA A 220 6.33 0.78 -3.79
CA ALA A 220 4.90 1.09 -3.88
C ALA A 220 4.33 0.77 -5.27
N ARG A 221 5.05 1.12 -6.35
CA ARG A 221 4.65 0.74 -7.71
C ARG A 221 4.57 -0.77 -7.84
N TYR A 222 5.61 -1.50 -7.42
CA TYR A 222 5.63 -2.96 -7.48
C TYR A 222 4.52 -3.61 -6.64
N TYR A 223 4.22 -3.08 -5.46
CA TYR A 223 3.10 -3.56 -4.65
C TYR A 223 1.76 -3.40 -5.38
N ASN A 224 1.57 -2.30 -6.12
CA ASN A 224 0.34 -2.00 -6.84
C ASN A 224 0.17 -2.78 -8.16
N SER A 225 1.23 -2.94 -8.94
CA SER A 225 1.15 -3.49 -10.31
C SER A 225 1.96 -4.76 -10.54
N GLY A 226 2.87 -5.12 -9.65
CA GLY A 226 3.83 -6.21 -9.87
C GLY A 226 4.93 -5.90 -10.90
N GLU A 227 4.92 -4.72 -11.52
CA GLU A 227 5.89 -4.27 -12.53
C GLU A 227 6.28 -2.80 -12.31
N VAL A 228 7.48 -2.40 -12.74
CA VAL A 228 8.01 -1.04 -12.50
C VAL A 228 8.80 -0.52 -13.70
N ASP A 229 8.27 0.49 -14.41
CA ASP A 229 9.10 1.41 -15.20
C ASP A 229 9.87 2.38 -14.29
N LYS A 230 11.14 2.08 -14.06
CA LYS A 230 12.04 2.88 -13.22
C LYS A 230 12.27 4.30 -13.74
N SER A 231 11.99 4.55 -15.01
CA SER A 231 12.13 5.87 -15.63
C SER A 231 10.86 6.72 -15.46
N ASN A 232 9.72 6.10 -15.18
CA ASN A 232 8.42 6.76 -15.03
C ASN A 232 7.52 6.02 -14.03
N LEU A 233 7.57 6.41 -12.75
CA LEU A 233 6.74 5.77 -11.72
C LEU A 233 5.24 6.10 -11.79
N ASN A 234 4.86 6.99 -12.72
CA ASN A 234 3.45 7.27 -13.05
C ASN A 234 2.94 6.38 -14.19
N ASP A 235 3.81 5.57 -14.81
CA ASP A 235 3.31 4.45 -15.60
C ASP A 235 2.59 3.50 -14.65
N ALA A 236 1.35 3.21 -14.99
CA ALA A 236 0.47 2.43 -14.15
C ALA A 236 0.77 0.93 -14.27
N GLU A 237 1.41 0.50 -15.37
CA GLU A 237 1.66 -0.92 -15.67
C GLU A 237 0.37 -1.76 -15.54
N GLY A 238 -0.75 -1.22 -16.03
CA GLY A 238 -2.08 -1.84 -15.94
C GLY A 238 -2.83 -1.64 -14.62
N ALA A 239 -2.26 -0.95 -13.63
CA ALA A 239 -2.88 -0.70 -12.31
C ALA A 239 -3.24 0.78 -12.08
N THR A 240 -3.11 1.29 -10.85
CA THR A 240 -3.51 2.66 -10.49
C THR A 240 -2.37 3.64 -10.80
N ALA A 241 -2.60 4.56 -11.75
CA ALA A 241 -1.57 5.54 -12.15
C ALA A 241 -1.11 6.45 -10.99
N SER A 242 -2.03 6.90 -10.13
CA SER A 242 -1.75 7.84 -9.04
C SER A 242 -0.93 7.25 -7.88
N TYR A 243 -0.86 5.93 -7.77
CA TYR A 243 -0.45 5.21 -6.54
C TYR A 243 0.82 5.77 -5.90
N VAL A 244 1.90 5.89 -6.68
CA VAL A 244 3.20 6.35 -6.16
C VAL A 244 3.17 7.82 -5.74
N ASN A 245 2.44 8.66 -6.49
CA ASN A 245 2.26 10.08 -6.15
C ASN A 245 1.41 10.23 -4.89
N ASP A 246 0.34 9.45 -4.74
CA ASP A 246 -0.50 9.48 -3.55
C ASP A 246 0.29 9.04 -2.31
N ILE A 247 1.07 7.94 -2.41
CA ILE A 247 1.99 7.52 -1.34
C ILE A 247 2.95 8.66 -0.99
N ALA A 248 3.62 9.26 -1.98
CA ALA A 248 4.57 10.35 -1.72
C ALA A 248 3.94 11.56 -1.03
N ASN A 249 2.72 11.94 -1.42
CA ASN A 249 2.00 13.05 -0.83
C ASN A 249 1.54 12.73 0.59
N ARG A 250 1.04 11.52 0.87
CA ARG A 250 0.71 11.07 2.23
C ARG A 250 1.93 11.11 3.15
N MET A 251 3.10 10.68 2.65
CA MET A 251 4.36 10.75 3.40
C MET A 251 4.77 12.20 3.74
N THR A 252 4.24 13.21 3.03
CA THR A 252 4.48 14.64 3.27
C THR A 252 3.29 15.39 3.91
N GLY A 253 2.25 14.68 4.33
CA GLY A 253 1.13 15.25 5.10
C GLY A 253 -0.15 15.56 4.32
N TRP A 254 -0.28 15.12 3.07
CA TRP A 254 -1.55 15.18 2.32
C TRP A 254 -2.55 14.14 2.84
N LEU A 255 -3.81 14.57 3.01
CA LEU A 255 -4.92 13.67 3.30
C LEU A 255 -6.24 14.15 2.69
N ASN A 256 -6.59 15.43 2.89
CA ASN A 256 -7.93 15.95 2.60
C ASN A 256 -7.94 17.12 1.60
N ALA A 257 -6.78 17.48 1.03
CA ALA A 257 -6.72 18.57 0.07
C ALA A 257 -7.57 18.24 -1.18
N GLU A 258 -8.26 19.25 -1.72
CA GLU A 258 -9.08 19.10 -2.93
C GLU A 258 -8.26 18.68 -4.16
N GLN A 259 -7.00 19.14 -4.22
CA GLN A 259 -6.09 18.72 -5.29
C GLN A 259 -5.66 17.28 -5.08
N THR A 260 -5.72 16.51 -6.16
CA THR A 260 -5.35 15.10 -6.23
C THR A 260 -4.45 14.86 -7.45
N PHE A 261 -4.14 13.60 -7.74
CA PHE A 261 -3.43 13.23 -8.96
C PHE A 261 -4.10 13.74 -10.24
N ASP A 262 -5.43 13.91 -10.26
CA ASP A 262 -6.13 14.46 -11.42
C ASP A 262 -5.70 15.90 -11.72
N SER A 263 -5.19 16.63 -10.72
CA SER A 263 -4.61 17.97 -10.92
C SER A 263 -3.21 17.93 -11.54
N CYS A 264 -2.60 16.75 -11.65
CA CYS A 264 -1.31 16.53 -12.30
C CYS A 264 -1.48 16.41 -13.81
N HIS A 265 -2.01 17.47 -14.44
CA HIS A 265 -1.97 17.60 -15.89
C HIS A 265 -0.55 17.99 -16.31
N LYS A 266 -0.05 17.37 -17.37
CA LYS A 266 1.00 17.94 -18.21
C LYS A 266 0.36 18.75 -19.32
#